data_AF-A0A2M7FBH1-F1
#
_entry.id   AF-A0A2M7FBH1-F1
#
_cell.length_a   1.000
_cell.length_b   1.000
_cell.length_c   1.000
_cell.angle_alpha   90.00
_cell.angle_beta   90.00
_cell.angle_gamma   90.00
#
_symmetry.space_group_name_H-M   'P 1'
#
loop_
_entity.id
_entity.type
_entity.pdbx_description
1 polymer ?
#
loop_
_entity_poly.entity_id
_entity_poly.type
_entity_poly.pdbx_seq_one_letter_code
_entity_poly.pdbx_strand_id
1 'polypeptide(L)'
;MSHRRFDVWSRAIAGMISLVSPTRAARYLYGRAVYQLLAKRGYAAASSRGPNQLWSPVDRTAEDDIRIAAPKIRARARDLARNNPNLAGAIATIVYNVVGSGIVPQADVRRPDGSPDAAMNDQIEDAWRNWSDAGCDLTGELTFPEIEE
;
A
#
# COMPACT_ATOMS: atom_id res chain seq x y z
N MET A 1 21.17 20.92 1.21
CA MET A 1 21.91 21.79 2.17
C MET A 1 21.64 21.49 3.65
N SER A 2 20.49 20.91 4.04
CA SER A 2 20.15 20.63 5.45
C SER A 2 20.98 19.53 6.12
N HIS A 3 21.40 18.50 5.38
CA HIS A 3 22.14 17.36 5.95
C HIS A 3 23.51 17.73 6.55
N ARG A 4 24.18 18.74 5.98
CA ARG A 4 25.49 19.20 6.45
C ARG A 4 25.38 19.88 7.82
N ARG A 5 24.31 20.65 8.05
CA ARG A 5 24.02 21.28 9.35
C ARG A 5 23.59 20.26 10.41
N PHE A 6 22.84 19.24 10.02
CA PHE A 6 22.36 18.20 10.92
C PHE A 6 23.49 17.31 11.48
N ASP A 7 24.53 17.07 10.68
CA ASP A 7 25.72 16.33 11.10
C ASP A 7 26.57 17.13 12.10
N VAL A 8 26.71 18.46 11.90
CA VAL A 8 27.45 19.36 12.81
C VAL A 8 26.89 19.34 14.24
N TRP A 9 25.57 19.44 14.39
CA TRP A 9 24.92 19.38 15.72
C TRP A 9 25.03 18.01 16.37
N SER A 10 24.96 16.94 15.58
CA SER A 10 25.11 15.56 16.08
C SER A 10 26.51 15.35 16.65
N ARG A 11 27.54 15.87 15.98
CA ARG A 11 28.93 15.83 16.43
C ARG A 11 29.18 16.71 17.64
N ALA A 12 28.58 17.89 17.71
CA ALA A 12 28.66 18.76 18.88
C ALA A 12 28.08 18.10 20.14
N ILE A 13 26.89 17.49 20.02
CA ILE A 13 26.26 16.73 21.12
C ILE A 13 27.11 15.52 21.53
N ALA A 14 27.63 14.78 20.55
CA ALA A 14 28.52 13.66 20.84
C ALA A 14 29.81 14.10 21.54
N GLY A 15 30.37 15.25 21.16
CA GLY A 15 31.52 15.86 21.84
C GLY A 15 31.24 16.13 23.31
N MET A 16 30.08 16.74 23.62
CA MET A 16 29.67 16.97 25.01
C MET A 16 29.48 15.66 25.79
N ILE A 17 28.86 14.65 25.18
CA ILE A 17 28.66 13.33 25.82
C ILE A 17 30.01 12.62 26.03
N SER A 18 30.97 12.79 25.11
CA SER A 18 32.26 12.11 25.17
C SER A 18 33.13 12.55 26.35
N LEU A 19 32.91 13.75 26.88
CA LEU A 19 33.61 14.26 28.07
C LEU A 19 33.31 13.43 29.32
N VAL A 20 32.11 12.84 29.39
CA VAL A 20 31.66 12.04 30.54
C VAL A 20 31.71 10.55 30.21
N SER A 21 31.36 10.17 28.98
CA SER A 21 31.35 8.77 28.55
C SER A 21 31.59 8.65 27.03
N PRO A 22 32.80 8.26 26.60
CA PRO A 22 33.10 8.10 25.19
C PRO A 22 32.29 6.95 24.54
N THR A 23 31.95 5.90 25.29
CA THR A 23 31.14 4.78 24.80
C THR A 23 29.70 5.19 24.50
N ARG A 24 29.08 6.07 25.30
CA ARG A 24 27.73 6.61 25.02
C ARG A 24 27.73 7.57 23.83
N ALA A 25 28.76 8.40 23.71
CA ALA A 25 28.92 9.29 22.55
C ALA A 25 29.07 8.49 21.24
N ALA A 26 29.87 7.42 21.26
CA ALA A 26 30.05 6.52 20.13
C ALA A 26 28.73 5.84 19.72
N ARG A 27 27.95 5.32 20.69
CA ARG A 27 26.63 4.73 20.42
C ARG A 27 25.63 5.73 19.85
N TYR A 28 25.63 6.97 20.36
CA TYR A 28 24.77 8.04 19.85
C TYR A 28 25.09 8.39 18.39
N LEU A 29 26.38 8.56 18.06
CA LEU A 29 26.82 8.80 16.68
C LEU A 29 26.53 7.62 15.77
N TYR A 30 26.76 6.39 16.24
CA TYR A 30 26.48 5.19 15.49
C TYR A 30 24.99 5.06 15.14
N GLY A 31 24.10 5.21 16.13
CA GLY A 31 22.65 5.21 15.89
C GLY A 31 22.24 6.29 14.88
N ARG A 32 22.77 7.51 15.03
CA ARG A 32 22.52 8.61 14.08
C ARG A 32 23.04 8.32 12.67
N ALA A 33 24.22 7.74 12.54
CA ALA A 33 24.81 7.38 11.25
C ALA A 33 24.00 6.29 10.56
N VAL A 34 23.56 5.28 11.32
CA VAL A 34 22.66 4.21 10.84
C VAL A 34 21.34 4.82 10.36
N TYR A 35 20.66 5.66 11.13
CA TYR A 35 19.42 6.33 10.68
C TYR A 35 19.61 7.12 9.38
N GLN A 36 20.73 7.83 9.23
CA GLN A 36 21.02 8.56 7.99
C GLN A 36 21.33 7.64 6.80
N LEU A 37 21.97 6.49 7.01
CA LEU A 37 22.25 5.51 5.96
C LEU A 37 20.99 4.74 5.56
N LEU A 38 20.16 4.39 6.53
CA LEU A 38 18.85 3.76 6.36
C LEU A 38 17.91 4.67 5.55
N ALA A 39 17.81 5.95 5.90
CA ALA A 39 16.97 6.91 5.17
C ALA A 39 17.47 7.22 3.73
N LYS A 40 18.72 6.87 3.40
CA LYS A 40 19.34 7.13 2.09
C LYS A 40 19.24 5.95 1.12
N ARG A 41 18.77 4.77 1.56
CA ARG A 41 18.88 3.51 0.80
C ARG A 41 17.64 2.64 1.03
N GLY A 42 16.88 2.41 -0.03
CA GLY A 42 15.64 1.63 -0.08
C GLY A 42 15.03 1.74 -1.48
N TYR A 43 13.78 1.32 -1.65
CA TYR A 43 13.07 1.38 -2.95
C TYR A 43 13.25 2.71 -3.70
N ALA A 44 13.41 2.63 -5.03
CA ALA A 44 13.59 3.81 -5.88
C ALA A 44 12.45 4.83 -5.71
N ALA A 45 11.22 4.36 -5.52
CA ALA A 45 10.04 5.18 -5.24
C ALA A 45 10.13 5.98 -3.92
N ALA A 46 10.99 5.59 -2.97
CA ALA A 46 11.31 6.34 -1.76
C ALA A 46 12.60 7.16 -1.88
N SER A 47 13.39 6.98 -2.94
CA SER A 47 14.64 7.73 -3.13
C SER A 47 14.38 9.22 -3.37
N SER A 48 15.15 10.10 -2.75
CA SER A 48 15.20 11.54 -3.08
C SER A 48 16.32 11.88 -4.06
N ARG A 49 16.98 10.88 -4.62
CA ARG A 49 18.12 11.03 -5.54
C ARG A 49 17.65 10.84 -6.98
N GLY A 50 18.34 11.52 -7.91
CA GLY A 50 18.05 11.42 -9.34
C GLY A 50 18.48 10.09 -9.97
N PRO A 51 18.15 9.86 -11.26
CA PRO A 51 18.32 8.57 -11.95
C PRO A 51 19.75 8.02 -12.00
N ASN A 52 20.78 8.88 -11.87
CA ASN A 52 22.20 8.50 -12.02
C ASN A 52 23.01 8.49 -10.71
N GLN A 53 22.37 8.49 -9.53
CA GLN A 53 23.14 8.43 -8.28
C GLN A 53 23.45 6.98 -7.88
N LEU A 54 24.68 6.52 -8.20
CA LEU A 54 25.38 5.33 -7.70
C LEU A 54 24.48 4.24 -7.10
N TRP A 55 24.11 3.26 -7.95
CA TRP A 55 23.47 2.02 -7.52
C TRP A 55 24.42 1.25 -6.60
N SER A 56 24.13 1.26 -5.30
CA SER A 56 24.92 0.62 -4.25
C SER A 56 23.96 -0.09 -3.30
N PRO A 57 23.49 -1.30 -3.66
CA PRO A 57 22.58 -2.08 -2.83
C PRO A 57 23.28 -2.49 -1.53
N VAL A 58 22.51 -2.65 -0.46
CA VAL A 58 23.00 -3.12 0.84
C VAL A 58 22.22 -4.37 1.16
N ASP A 59 22.90 -5.39 1.68
CA ASP A 59 22.26 -6.62 2.12
C ASP A 59 21.43 -6.34 3.39
N ARG A 60 20.10 -6.45 3.25
CA ARG A 60 19.09 -6.23 4.29
C ARG A 60 17.88 -7.11 4.04
N THR A 61 17.10 -7.32 5.08
CA THR A 61 15.80 -7.98 4.94
C THR A 61 14.80 -7.06 4.23
N ALA A 62 13.84 -7.66 3.53
CA ALA A 62 12.82 -6.92 2.80
C ALA A 62 11.93 -6.08 3.75
N GLU A 63 11.70 -6.58 4.96
CA GLU A 63 10.88 -5.94 5.99
C GLU A 63 11.47 -4.60 6.43
N ASP A 64 12.80 -4.52 6.59
CA ASP A 64 13.47 -3.30 7.00
C ASP A 64 13.38 -2.21 5.92
N ASP A 65 13.55 -2.60 4.65
CA ASP A 65 13.43 -1.69 3.53
C ASP A 65 11.99 -1.19 3.35
N ILE A 66 10.98 -2.06 3.53
CA ILE A 66 9.56 -1.67 3.51
C ILE A 66 9.25 -0.71 4.65
N ARG A 67 9.68 -1.03 5.88
CA ARG A 67 9.42 -0.23 7.08
C ARG A 67 9.90 1.22 6.91
N ILE A 68 11.04 1.42 6.26
CA ILE A 68 11.62 2.74 6.01
C ILE A 68 10.96 3.43 4.80
N ALA A 69 10.72 2.71 3.71
CA ALA A 69 10.28 3.29 2.44
C ALA A 69 8.77 3.59 2.40
N ALA A 70 7.94 2.75 3.03
CA ALA A 70 6.49 2.76 2.87
C ALA A 70 5.82 4.11 3.20
N PRO A 71 6.15 4.82 4.31
CA PRO A 71 5.53 6.11 4.59
C PRO A 71 5.75 7.14 3.48
N LYS A 72 6.96 7.19 2.92
CA LYS A 72 7.32 8.14 1.87
C LYS A 72 6.70 7.79 0.53
N ILE A 73 6.65 6.50 0.19
CA ILE A 73 5.97 6.02 -1.02
C ILE A 73 4.48 6.34 -0.94
N ARG A 74 3.81 6.07 0.19
CA ARG A 74 2.40 6.41 0.38
C ARG A 74 2.14 7.91 0.25
N ALA A 75 3.01 8.75 0.82
CA ALA A 75 2.88 10.20 0.69
C ALA A 75 3.00 10.66 -0.77
N ARG A 76 3.99 10.14 -1.51
CA ARG A 76 4.17 10.43 -2.94
C ARG A 76 3.02 9.91 -3.80
N ALA A 77 2.52 8.71 -3.53
CA ALA A 77 1.39 8.14 -4.24
C ALA A 77 0.12 9.00 -4.06
N ARG A 78 -0.15 9.46 -2.83
CA ARG A 78 -1.28 10.37 -2.55
C ARG A 78 -1.13 11.72 -3.21
N ASP A 79 0.09 12.26 -3.23
CA ASP A 79 0.38 13.52 -3.92
C ASP A 79 0.16 13.39 -5.43
N LEU A 80 0.67 12.32 -6.04
CA LEU A 80 0.47 12.00 -7.45
C LEU A 80 -1.01 11.81 -7.80
N ALA A 81 -1.75 11.07 -6.98
CA ALA A 81 -3.19 10.86 -7.19
C ALA A 81 -3.99 12.16 -7.14
N ARG A 82 -3.55 13.17 -6.35
CA ARG A 82 -4.24 14.46 -6.23
C ARG A 82 -3.84 15.46 -7.31
N ASN A 83 -2.57 15.45 -7.72
CA ASN A 83 -1.99 16.52 -8.55
C ASN A 83 -1.76 16.10 -10.01
N ASN A 84 -1.91 14.82 -10.37
CA ASN A 84 -1.75 14.35 -11.74
C ASN A 84 -3.10 13.84 -12.30
N PRO A 85 -3.73 14.57 -13.24
CA PRO A 85 -5.05 14.22 -13.76
C PRO A 85 -5.06 12.87 -14.49
N ASN A 86 -3.96 12.47 -15.14
CA ASN A 86 -3.86 11.19 -15.81
C ASN A 86 -3.91 10.03 -14.81
N LEU A 87 -3.24 10.19 -13.66
CA LEU A 87 -3.26 9.17 -12.59
C LEU A 87 -4.60 9.16 -11.86
N ALA A 88 -5.18 10.33 -11.59
CA ALA A 88 -6.51 10.44 -10.99
C ALA A 88 -7.56 9.73 -11.87
N GLY A 89 -7.55 10.00 -13.18
CA GLY A 89 -8.42 9.33 -14.15
C GLY A 89 -8.20 7.83 -14.19
N ALA A 90 -6.94 7.37 -14.25
CA ALA A 90 -6.63 5.93 -14.22
C ALA A 90 -7.13 5.23 -12.95
N ILE A 91 -6.96 5.87 -11.77
CA ILE A 91 -7.50 5.33 -10.51
C ILE A 91 -9.02 5.24 -10.57
N ALA A 92 -9.70 6.29 -11.04
CA ALA A 92 -11.16 6.29 -11.17
C ALA A 92 -11.65 5.21 -12.15
N THR A 93 -10.99 5.04 -13.29
CA THR A 93 -11.30 3.96 -14.25
C THR A 93 -11.11 2.58 -13.62
N ILE A 94 -10.04 2.36 -12.86
CA ILE A 94 -9.84 1.08 -12.17
C ILE A 94 -10.94 0.85 -11.14
N VAL A 95 -11.25 1.84 -10.30
CA VAL A 95 -12.30 1.72 -9.29
C VAL A 95 -13.65 1.43 -9.95
N TYR A 96 -14.01 2.14 -11.01
CA TYR A 96 -15.26 1.93 -11.74
C TYR A 96 -15.36 0.53 -12.36
N ASN A 97 -14.25 0.00 -12.90
CA ASN A 97 -14.25 -1.31 -13.54
C ASN A 97 -14.12 -2.47 -12.55
N VAL A 98 -13.48 -2.26 -11.39
CA VAL A 98 -13.26 -3.31 -10.38
C VAL A 98 -14.42 -3.41 -9.40
N VAL A 99 -15.04 -2.28 -9.05
CA VAL A 99 -16.20 -2.21 -8.15
C VAL A 99 -17.52 -2.24 -8.95
N GLY A 100 -17.47 -2.47 -10.26
CA GLY A 100 -18.64 -2.45 -11.14
C GLY A 100 -19.65 -3.58 -10.90
N SER A 101 -20.93 -3.23 -11.12
CA SER A 101 -22.17 -4.06 -11.17
C SER A 101 -22.50 -4.95 -9.97
N GLY A 102 -22.15 -4.51 -8.76
CA GLY A 102 -22.63 -5.16 -7.53
C GLY A 102 -22.07 -6.56 -7.28
N ILE A 103 -22.51 -7.19 -6.20
CA ILE A 103 -22.08 -8.55 -5.86
C ILE A 103 -22.94 -9.57 -6.63
N VAL A 104 -22.31 -10.36 -7.51
CA VAL A 104 -22.95 -11.48 -8.20
C VAL A 104 -22.36 -12.79 -7.67
N PRO A 105 -23.18 -13.73 -7.16
CA PRO A 105 -22.69 -15.02 -6.70
C PRO A 105 -22.25 -15.86 -7.89
N GLN A 106 -21.17 -16.61 -7.71
CA GLN A 106 -20.78 -17.68 -8.60
C GLN A 106 -20.99 -19.02 -7.88
N ALA A 107 -21.93 -19.82 -8.34
CA ALA A 107 -22.21 -21.11 -7.72
C ALA A 107 -21.15 -22.15 -8.14
N ASP A 108 -20.59 -22.89 -7.16
CA ASP A 108 -19.67 -24.02 -7.40
C ASP A 108 -20.18 -25.29 -6.70
N VAL A 109 -21.42 -25.66 -6.99
CA VAL A 109 -21.95 -26.98 -6.61
C VAL A 109 -21.25 -28.04 -7.45
N ARG A 110 -20.75 -29.08 -6.77
CA ARG A 110 -20.06 -30.21 -7.38
C ARG A 110 -20.83 -31.50 -7.15
N ARG A 111 -20.79 -32.37 -8.16
CA ARG A 111 -21.32 -33.73 -8.06
C ARG A 111 -20.41 -34.60 -7.16
N PRO A 112 -20.88 -35.78 -6.72
CA PRO A 112 -20.06 -36.71 -5.93
C PRO A 112 -18.75 -37.13 -6.60
N ASP A 113 -18.66 -37.04 -7.93
CA ASP A 113 -17.46 -37.33 -8.72
C ASP A 113 -16.47 -36.14 -8.83
N GLY A 114 -16.79 -34.99 -8.22
CA GLY A 114 -15.98 -33.79 -8.24
C GLY A 114 -16.17 -32.89 -9.48
N SER A 115 -16.99 -33.31 -10.45
CA SER A 115 -17.35 -32.50 -11.62
C SER A 115 -18.32 -31.36 -11.24
N PRO A 116 -18.22 -30.19 -11.89
CA PRO A 116 -19.15 -29.09 -11.64
C PRO A 116 -20.57 -29.43 -12.09
N ASP A 117 -21.55 -29.15 -11.23
CA ASP A 117 -22.97 -29.34 -11.54
C ASP A 117 -23.57 -28.10 -12.20
N ALA A 118 -23.28 -27.91 -13.49
CA ALA A 118 -23.70 -26.74 -14.26
C ALA A 118 -25.21 -26.46 -14.13
N ALA A 119 -26.06 -27.49 -14.25
CA ALA A 119 -27.52 -27.31 -14.19
C ALA A 119 -28.00 -26.79 -12.82
N MET A 120 -27.36 -27.22 -11.72
CA MET A 120 -27.69 -26.74 -10.38
C MET A 120 -27.13 -25.33 -10.16
N ASN A 121 -25.91 -25.07 -10.62
CA ASN A 121 -25.29 -23.74 -10.52
C ASN A 121 -26.10 -22.69 -11.29
N ASP A 122 -26.51 -23.00 -12.52
CA ASP A 122 -27.35 -22.12 -13.33
C ASP A 122 -28.69 -21.84 -12.64
N GLN A 123 -29.33 -22.84 -12.02
CA GLN A 123 -30.58 -22.64 -11.27
C GLN A 123 -30.40 -21.72 -10.05
N ILE A 124 -29.28 -21.84 -9.33
CA ILE A 124 -28.99 -20.99 -8.18
C ILE A 124 -28.73 -19.55 -8.64
N GLU A 125 -27.95 -19.38 -9.70
CA GLU A 125 -27.64 -18.06 -10.27
C GLU A 125 -28.88 -17.40 -10.87
N ASP A 126 -29.77 -18.15 -11.52
CA ASP A 126 -31.05 -17.65 -12.02
C ASP A 126 -32.02 -17.28 -10.89
N ALA A 127 -32.10 -18.10 -9.83
CA ALA A 127 -32.91 -17.78 -8.66
C ALA A 127 -32.41 -16.49 -7.97
N TRP A 128 -31.09 -16.32 -7.89
CA TRP A 128 -30.49 -15.08 -7.39
C TRP A 128 -30.87 -13.88 -8.25
N ARG A 129 -30.71 -13.96 -9.58
CA ARG A 129 -31.09 -12.86 -10.50
C ARG A 129 -32.56 -12.48 -10.37
N ASN A 130 -33.43 -13.48 -10.28
CA ASN A 130 -34.86 -13.24 -10.10
C ASN A 130 -35.15 -12.54 -8.77
N TRP A 131 -34.49 -12.96 -7.68
CA TRP A 131 -34.62 -12.29 -6.39
C TRP A 131 -34.05 -10.87 -6.41
N SER A 132 -32.88 -10.66 -7.02
CA SER A 132 -32.23 -9.34 -7.08
C SER A 132 -33.07 -8.31 -7.81
N ASP A 133 -33.78 -8.73 -8.86
CA ASP A 133 -34.54 -7.84 -9.74
C ASP A 133 -36.00 -7.64 -9.28
N ALA A 134 -36.52 -8.52 -8.43
CA ALA A 134 -37.94 -8.53 -8.04
C ALA A 134 -38.32 -7.64 -6.84
N GLY A 135 -37.40 -6.82 -6.33
CA GLY A 135 -37.60 -6.06 -5.09
C GLY A 135 -37.25 -6.92 -3.87
N CYS A 136 -35.96 -6.92 -3.53
CA CYS A 136 -35.37 -7.86 -2.59
C CYS A 136 -35.37 -7.38 -1.12
N ASP A 137 -35.87 -6.17 -0.87
CA ASP A 137 -35.99 -5.58 0.46
C ASP A 137 -37.28 -6.03 1.18
N LEU A 138 -37.41 -5.65 2.46
CA LEU A 138 -38.58 -6.01 3.27
C LEU A 138 -39.90 -5.43 2.71
N THR A 139 -39.84 -4.33 1.95
CA THR A 139 -41.03 -3.68 1.37
C THR A 139 -41.32 -4.15 -0.06
N GLY A 140 -40.36 -4.80 -0.73
CA GLY A 140 -40.47 -5.25 -2.13
C GLY A 140 -40.35 -4.11 -3.15
N GLU A 141 -39.77 -2.98 -2.76
CA GLU A 141 -39.64 -1.77 -3.57
C GLU A 141 -38.23 -1.62 -4.17
N LEU A 142 -37.18 -2.06 -3.47
CA LEU A 142 -35.79 -1.87 -3.88
C LEU A 142 -35.18 -3.14 -4.44
N THR A 143 -34.60 -3.04 -5.63
CA THR A 143 -33.77 -4.10 -6.21
C THR A 143 -32.43 -4.22 -5.48
N PHE A 144 -31.78 -5.37 -5.57
CA PHE A 144 -30.51 -5.58 -4.87
C PHE A 144 -29.41 -4.58 -5.27
N PRO A 145 -29.23 -4.22 -6.56
CA PRO A 145 -28.27 -3.19 -6.94
C PRO A 145 -28.54 -1.81 -6.32
N GLU A 146 -29.82 -1.45 -6.10
CA GLU A 146 -30.20 -0.18 -5.47
C GLU A 146 -29.94 -0.17 -3.96
N ILE A 147 -29.86 -1.34 -3.32
CA ILE A 147 -29.49 -1.47 -1.90
C ILE A 147 -27.97 -1.36 -1.71
N GLU A 148 -27.18 -1.73 -2.73
CA GLU A 148 -25.72 -1.71 -2.68
C GLU A 148 -25.11 -0.32 -2.95
N GLU A 149 -25.86 0.62 -3.56
CA GLU A 149 -25.48 2.04 -3.75
C GLU A 149 -25.62 2.90 -2.49
#